data_AF-X1KT40-F1
#
_entry.id   AF-X1KT40-F1
#
_cell.length_a   1.000
_cell.length_b   1.000
_cell.length_c   1.000
_cell.angle_alpha   90.00
_cell.angle_beta   90.00
_cell.angle_gamma   90.00
#
_symmetry.space_group_name_H-M   'P 1'
#
loop_
_entity.id
_entity.type
_entity.pdbx_description
1 polymer ?
#
loop_
_entity_poly.entity_id
_entity_poly.type
_entity_poly.pdbx_seq_one_letter_code
_entity_poly.pdbx_strand_id
1 'polypeptide(L)'
;GLQNINLAVYPGENVAVIGPNGAGKSTLLLHLNGILRGNSTVKIFGLPVEERNLKEIRRKVGLVFQDPEDQLFSLTVFDDVAFGPLNMGYSELEIKQRVKQALKWVGMTGYEQRSPHHLSIGEKKRIAIATVLSLSPELLIF
;
A
#
# COMPACT_ATOMS: atom_id res chain seq x y z
N GLY A 1 -4.02 -14.82 17.22
CA GLY A 1 -4.25 -15.50 15.93
C GLY A 1 -5.70 -15.28 15.50
N LEU A 2 -6.00 -15.42 14.21
CA LEU A 2 -7.37 -15.31 13.70
C LEU A 2 -8.12 -16.65 13.90
N GLN A 3 -9.41 -16.59 14.23
CA GLN A 3 -10.25 -17.77 14.38
C GLN A 3 -11.61 -17.52 13.69
N ASN A 4 -11.98 -18.40 12.75
CA ASN A 4 -13.30 -18.43 12.09
C ASN A 4 -13.82 -17.07 11.55
N ILE A 5 -12.92 -16.29 10.93
CA ILE A 5 -13.30 -15.02 10.30
C ILE A 5 -13.89 -15.29 8.91
N ASN A 6 -15.11 -14.80 8.68
CA ASN A 6 -15.72 -14.72 7.35
C ASN A 6 -16.01 -13.25 7.04
N LEU A 7 -15.37 -12.72 6.00
CA LEU A 7 -15.48 -11.32 5.60
C LEU A 7 -15.55 -11.24 4.07
N ALA A 8 -16.51 -10.48 3.57
CA ALA A 8 -16.59 -10.07 2.17
C ALA A 8 -16.64 -8.55 2.11
N VAL A 9 -15.88 -7.96 1.18
CA VAL A 9 -15.86 -6.53 0.91
C VAL A 9 -16.05 -6.34 -0.59
N TYR A 10 -16.97 -5.47 -0.97
CA TYR A 10 -17.33 -5.23 -2.36
C TYR A 10 -16.74 -3.91 -2.88
N PRO A 11 -16.56 -3.75 -4.21
CA PRO A 11 -16.04 -2.52 -4.79
C PRO A 11 -16.85 -1.29 -4.37
N GLY A 12 -16.16 -0.22 -3.97
CA GLY A 12 -16.76 1.03 -3.54
C GLY A 12 -17.16 1.09 -2.06
N GLU A 13 -17.03 0.00 -1.31
CA GLU A 13 -17.28 0.00 0.13
C GLU A 13 -16.12 0.63 0.91
N ASN A 14 -16.47 1.38 1.96
CA ASN A 14 -15.54 1.81 2.99
C ASN A 14 -15.78 0.98 4.26
N VAL A 15 -14.86 0.06 4.56
CA VAL A 15 -15.00 -0.89 5.66
C VAL A 15 -13.99 -0.59 6.76
N ALA A 16 -14.47 -0.44 7.99
CA ALA A 16 -13.63 -0.28 9.17
C ALA A 16 -13.55 -1.58 9.97
N VAL A 17 -12.33 -2.08 10.23
CA VAL A 17 -12.10 -3.24 11.10
C VAL A 17 -11.71 -2.75 12.49
N ILE A 18 -12.64 -2.86 13.45
CA ILE A 18 -12.49 -2.30 14.81
C ILE A 18 -12.44 -3.45 15.82
N GLY A 19 -11.64 -3.27 16.87
CA GLY A 19 -11.52 -4.25 17.97
C GLY A 19 -10.35 -3.92 18.89
N PRO A 20 -10.24 -4.60 20.05
CA PRO A 20 -9.17 -4.34 21.01
C PRO A 20 -7.78 -4.63 20.44
N ASN A 21 -6.74 -4.08 21.08
CA ASN A 21 -5.35 -4.42 20.75
C ASN A 21 -5.12 -5.92 20.93
N GLY A 22 -4.38 -6.54 20.00
CA GLY A 22 -4.17 -7.99 19.99
C GLY A 22 -5.30 -8.81 19.37
N ALA A 23 -6.44 -8.22 18.98
CA ALA A 23 -7.54 -8.94 18.32
C ALA A 23 -7.20 -9.54 16.94
N GLY A 24 -6.01 -9.28 16.39
CA GLY A 24 -5.57 -9.81 15.10
C GLY A 24 -5.91 -8.95 13.88
N LYS A 25 -6.31 -7.68 14.07
CA LYS A 25 -6.62 -6.75 12.97
C LYS A 25 -5.48 -6.65 11.95
N SER A 26 -4.26 -6.33 12.42
CA SER A 26 -3.08 -6.26 11.55
C SER A 26 -2.79 -7.61 10.90
N THR A 27 -2.95 -8.72 11.64
CA THR A 27 -2.83 -10.08 11.09
C THR A 27 -3.81 -10.31 9.93
N LEU A 28 -5.07 -9.87 10.04
CA LEU A 28 -6.05 -9.96 8.97
C LEU A 28 -5.59 -9.17 7.73
N LEU A 29 -5.16 -7.92 7.91
CA LEU A 29 -4.69 -7.07 6.81
C LEU A 29 -3.48 -7.67 6.07
N LEU A 30 -2.55 -8.30 6.80
CA LEU A 30 -1.40 -8.98 6.20
C LEU A 30 -1.76 -10.27 5.45
N HIS A 31 -2.89 -10.93 5.77
CA HIS A 31 -3.40 -12.03 4.95
C HIS A 31 -4.00 -11.52 3.64
N LEU A 32 -4.62 -10.33 3.64
CA LEU A 32 -5.23 -9.74 2.44
C LEU A 32 -4.20 -9.41 1.35
N ASN A 33 -2.98 -9.00 1.71
CA ASN A 33 -1.92 -8.73 0.73
C ASN A 33 -0.95 -9.91 0.48
N GLY A 34 -1.20 -11.05 1.13
CA GLY A 34 -0.41 -12.27 1.02
C GLY A 34 0.98 -12.22 1.67
N ILE A 35 1.23 -11.29 2.60
CA ILE A 35 2.42 -11.33 3.48
C ILE A 35 2.31 -12.50 4.46
N LEU A 36 1.15 -12.71 5.06
CA LEU A 36 0.87 -13.90 5.86
C LEU A 36 0.03 -14.90 5.04
N ARG A 37 0.38 -16.18 5.17
CA ARG A 37 -0.32 -17.31 4.56
C ARG A 37 -0.67 -18.33 5.65
N GLY A 38 -1.77 -19.05 5.48
CA GLY A 38 -2.23 -20.08 6.39
C GLY A 38 -3.30 -20.97 5.74
N ASN A 39 -3.99 -21.77 6.55
CA ASN A 39 -5.05 -22.69 6.08
C ASN A 39 -6.37 -21.98 5.73
N SER A 40 -6.32 -20.71 5.32
CA SER A 40 -7.48 -19.88 4.98
C SER A 40 -7.59 -19.67 3.47
N THR A 41 -8.82 -19.58 2.96
CA THR A 41 -9.07 -19.20 1.57
C THR A 41 -9.25 -17.70 1.49
N VAL A 42 -8.24 -16.98 0.99
CA VAL A 42 -8.32 -15.54 0.73
C VAL A 42 -8.37 -15.32 -0.78
N LYS A 43 -9.31 -14.49 -1.23
CA LYS A 43 -9.41 -14.05 -2.62
C LYS A 43 -9.47 -12.53 -2.68
N ILE A 44 -8.72 -11.95 -3.61
CA ILE A 44 -8.70 -10.52 -3.88
C ILE A 44 -9.11 -10.32 -5.34
N PHE A 45 -10.20 -9.58 -5.58
CA PHE A 45 -10.79 -9.42 -6.92
C PHE A 45 -10.99 -10.77 -7.66
N GLY A 46 -11.42 -11.80 -6.93
CA GLY A 46 -11.63 -13.16 -7.45
C GLY A 46 -10.36 -14.02 -7.56
N LEU A 47 -9.17 -13.44 -7.44
CA LEU A 47 -7.88 -14.16 -7.50
C LEU A 47 -7.52 -14.77 -6.14
N PRO A 48 -7.26 -16.08 -6.05
CA PRO A 48 -6.69 -16.70 -4.85
C PRO A 48 -5.35 -16.06 -4.48
N VAL A 49 -5.12 -15.79 -3.19
CA VAL A 49 -3.84 -15.27 -2.67
C VAL A 49 -2.80 -16.39 -2.65
N GLU A 50 -2.27 -16.70 -3.83
CA GLU A 50 -1.26 -17.73 -4.10
C GLU A 50 -0.07 -17.12 -4.84
N GLU A 51 1.09 -17.79 -4.81
CA GLU A 51 2.35 -17.27 -5.35
C GLU A 51 2.24 -16.79 -6.82
N ARG A 52 1.59 -17.57 -7.68
CA ARG A 52 1.34 -17.22 -9.09
C ARG A 52 0.51 -15.94 -9.30
N ASN A 53 -0.32 -15.56 -8.33
CA ASN A 53 -1.21 -14.41 -8.42
C ASN A 53 -0.69 -13.20 -7.65
N LEU A 54 0.33 -13.35 -6.81
CA LEU A 54 0.78 -12.29 -5.89
C LEU A 54 1.20 -11.02 -6.61
N LYS A 55 1.84 -11.11 -7.77
CA LYS A 55 2.25 -9.92 -8.54
C LYS A 55 1.04 -9.08 -8.93
N GLU A 56 0.01 -9.72 -9.45
CA GLU A 56 -1.23 -9.05 -9.85
C GLU A 56 -2.02 -8.54 -8.64
N ILE A 57 -2.11 -9.33 -7.57
CA ILE A 57 -2.77 -8.92 -6.32
C ILE A 57 -2.10 -7.69 -5.72
N ARG A 58 -0.76 -7.69 -5.59
CA ARG A 58 0.00 -6.57 -5.01
C ARG A 58 -0.01 -5.32 -5.90
N ARG A 59 -0.27 -5.47 -7.19
CA ARG A 59 -0.53 -4.32 -8.08
C ARG A 59 -1.89 -3.67 -7.78
N LYS A 60 -2.88 -4.46 -7.38
CA LYS A 60 -4.25 -4.01 -7.09
C LYS A 60 -4.46 -3.57 -5.65
N VAL A 61 -3.65 -4.05 -4.71
CA VAL A 61 -3.79 -3.78 -3.27
C VAL A 61 -2.66 -2.88 -2.80
N GLY A 62 -3.05 -1.69 -2.34
CA GLY A 62 -2.19 -0.74 -1.65
C GLY A 62 -2.31 -0.87 -0.14
N LEU A 63 -1.18 -1.01 0.55
CA LEU A 63 -1.12 -1.04 2.02
C LEU A 63 -0.33 0.18 2.50
N VAL A 64 -0.99 1.04 3.27
CA VAL A 64 -0.37 2.15 4.01
C VAL A 64 -0.10 1.66 5.44
N PHE A 65 1.14 1.80 5.90
CA PHE A 65 1.53 1.37 7.24
C PHE A 65 1.13 2.41 8.30
N GLN A 66 0.96 1.95 9.55
CA GLN A 66 0.59 2.83 10.66
C GLN A 66 1.69 3.86 10.96
N ASP A 67 2.96 3.42 10.97
CA ASP A 67 4.13 4.28 11.07
C ASP A 67 4.73 4.49 9.67
N PRO A 68 4.81 5.73 9.16
CA PRO A 68 5.43 5.97 7.87
C PRO A 68 6.95 5.68 7.87
N GLU A 69 7.63 5.62 9.02
CA GLU A 69 9.05 5.22 9.09
C GLU A 69 9.25 3.75 8.67
N ASP A 70 8.23 2.89 8.84
CA ASP A 70 8.27 1.49 8.39
C ASP A 70 8.13 1.37 6.85
N GLN A 71 7.79 2.46 6.17
CA GLN A 71 7.46 2.48 4.74
C GLN A 71 8.36 3.39 3.92
N LEU A 72 8.91 4.46 4.50
CA LEU A 72 9.79 5.42 3.84
C LEU A 72 11.24 5.14 4.21
N PHE A 73 12.04 4.70 3.23
CA PHE A 73 13.40 4.22 3.48
C PHE A 73 14.43 4.72 2.45
N SER A 74 13.99 5.50 1.45
CA SER A 74 14.85 5.93 0.36
C SER A 74 15.53 7.26 0.64
N LEU A 75 16.52 7.60 -0.19
CA LEU A 75 17.26 8.85 -0.05
C LEU A 75 16.39 10.07 -0.37
N THR A 76 15.49 9.94 -1.34
CA THR A 76 14.57 11.01 -1.76
C THR A 76 13.12 10.53 -1.78
N VAL A 77 12.21 11.49 -1.63
CA VAL A 77 10.76 11.26 -1.80
C VAL A 77 10.44 10.69 -3.17
N PHE A 78 11.14 11.12 -4.23
CA PHE A 78 10.96 10.55 -5.56
C PHE A 78 11.22 9.05 -5.55
N ASP A 79 12.32 8.62 -4.94
CA ASP A 79 12.74 7.21 -4.92
C ASP A 79 11.72 6.33 -4.18
N ASP A 80 11.23 6.79 -3.02
CA ASP A 80 10.19 6.08 -2.26
C ASP A 80 8.89 5.93 -3.08
N VAL A 81 8.44 7.01 -3.73
CA VAL A 81 7.20 6.97 -4.53
C VAL A 81 7.37 6.16 -5.82
N ALA A 82 8.57 6.17 -6.39
CA ALA A 82 8.93 5.43 -7.61
C ALA A 82 9.16 3.94 -7.35
N PHE A 83 9.43 3.53 -6.10
CA PHE A 83 9.80 2.16 -5.75
C PHE A 83 8.79 1.12 -6.26
N GLY A 84 7.49 1.33 -6.02
CA GLY A 84 6.44 0.44 -6.51
C GLY A 84 6.42 0.33 -8.04
N PRO A 85 6.25 1.44 -8.77
CA PRO A 85 6.28 1.45 -10.24
C PRO A 85 7.55 0.82 -10.84
N LEU A 86 8.72 1.08 -10.27
CA LEU A 86 9.97 0.49 -10.74
C LEU A 86 9.96 -1.04 -10.62
N ASN A 87 9.52 -1.58 -9.47
CA ASN A 87 9.41 -3.02 -9.26
C ASN A 87 8.35 -3.70 -10.13
N MET A 88 7.38 -2.94 -10.66
CA MET A 88 6.38 -3.43 -11.60
C MET A 88 6.86 -3.41 -13.06
N GLY A 89 8.03 -2.82 -13.33
CA GLY A 89 8.63 -2.76 -14.67
C GLY A 89 8.04 -1.69 -15.58
N TYR A 90 7.47 -0.62 -15.03
CA TYR A 90 7.04 0.53 -15.83
C TYR A 90 8.24 1.26 -16.45
N SER A 91 8.03 1.91 -17.59
CA SER A 91 9.07 2.73 -18.23
C SER A 91 9.41 3.97 -17.41
N GLU A 92 10.61 4.52 -17.62
CA GLU A 92 11.06 5.74 -16.91
C GLU A 92 10.07 6.91 -17.06
N LEU A 93 9.49 7.07 -18.25
CA LEU A 93 8.51 8.11 -18.53
C LEU A 93 7.21 7.89 -17.73
N GLU A 94 6.72 6.66 -17.66
CA GLU A 94 5.54 6.31 -16.85
C GLU A 94 5.82 6.48 -15.36
N ILE A 95 7.01 6.09 -14.87
CA ILE A 95 7.40 6.25 -13.47
C ILE A 95 7.37 7.74 -13.10
N LYS A 96 8.01 8.60 -13.90
CA LYS A 96 8.02 10.06 -13.68
C LYS A 96 6.61 10.65 -13.64
N GLN A 97 5.73 10.22 -14.55
CA GLN A 97 4.33 10.67 -14.57
C GLN A 97 3.56 10.21 -13.34
N ARG A 98 3.71 8.95 -12.94
CA ARG A 98 3.05 8.35 -11.76
C ARG A 98 3.49 9.03 -10.47
N VAL A 99 4.79 9.26 -10.28
CA VAL A 99 5.32 9.97 -9.11
C VAL A 99 4.75 11.38 -9.03
N LYS A 100 4.82 12.14 -10.13
CA LYS A 100 4.28 13.50 -10.20
C LYS A 100 2.79 13.53 -9.86
N GLN A 101 2.01 12.60 -10.39
CA GLN A 101 0.57 12.54 -10.15
C GLN A 101 0.24 12.14 -8.69
N ALA A 102 0.95 11.17 -8.13
CA ALA A 102 0.77 10.74 -6.75
C ALA A 102 1.10 11.85 -5.76
N LEU A 103 2.22 12.56 -5.94
CA LEU A 103 2.60 13.71 -5.13
C LEU A 103 1.59 14.85 -5.24
N LYS A 104 1.04 15.09 -6.43
CA LYS A 104 -0.03 16.08 -6.63
C LYS A 104 -1.29 15.73 -5.83
N TRP A 105 -1.73 14.48 -5.84
CA TRP A 105 -2.94 14.06 -5.12
C TRP A 105 -2.84 14.25 -3.60
N VAL A 106 -1.64 14.09 -3.04
CA VAL A 106 -1.40 14.31 -1.62
C VAL A 106 -0.95 15.73 -1.28
N GLY A 107 -0.90 16.66 -2.25
CA GLY A 107 -0.49 18.05 -2.02
C GLY A 107 1.00 18.23 -1.71
N MET A 108 1.86 17.35 -2.22
CA MET A 108 3.31 17.31 -1.99
C MET A 108 4.13 17.55 -3.28
N THR A 109 3.55 18.23 -4.27
CA THR A 109 4.30 18.63 -5.48
C THR A 109 5.51 19.49 -5.11
N GLY A 110 6.68 19.24 -5.72
CA GLY A 110 7.92 19.96 -5.42
C GLY A 110 8.76 19.34 -4.29
N TYR A 111 8.30 18.24 -3.69
CA TYR A 111 9.02 17.53 -2.63
C TYR A 111 9.93 16.42 -3.14
N GLU A 112 9.94 16.16 -4.46
CA GLU A 112 10.60 15.01 -5.10
C GLU A 112 12.05 14.81 -4.63
N GLN A 113 12.81 15.89 -4.49
CA GLN A 113 14.24 15.85 -4.14
C GLN A 113 14.51 15.95 -2.63
N ARG A 114 13.47 16.07 -1.79
CA ARG A 114 13.67 16.15 -0.34
C ARG A 114 13.97 14.77 0.22
N SER A 115 14.79 14.73 1.26
CA SER A 115 14.97 13.51 2.06
C SER A 115 13.73 13.30 2.95
N PRO A 116 13.16 12.08 2.99
CA PRO A 116 12.08 11.74 3.92
C PRO A 116 12.42 12.06 5.38
N HIS A 117 13.68 11.92 5.78
CA HIS A 117 14.12 12.18 7.16
C HIS A 117 13.92 13.64 7.63
N HIS A 118 13.89 14.60 6.70
CA HIS A 118 13.66 16.02 7.01
C HIS A 118 12.18 16.42 6.96
N LEU A 119 11.27 15.49 6.71
CA LEU A 119 9.84 15.76 6.65
C LEU A 119 9.23 15.69 8.05
N SER A 120 8.23 16.54 8.31
CA SER A 120 7.36 16.39 9.46
C SER A 120 6.58 15.07 9.39
N ILE A 121 6.09 14.58 10.53
CA ILE A 121 5.33 13.33 10.58
C ILE A 121 4.08 13.37 9.68
N GLY A 122 3.42 14.53 9.57
CA GLY A 122 2.26 14.70 8.70
C GLY A 122 2.63 14.65 7.21
N GLU A 123 3.79 15.19 6.84
CA GLU A 123 4.32 15.07 5.48
C GLU A 123 4.73 13.62 5.18
N LYS A 124 5.40 12.93 6.10
CA LYS A 124 5.73 11.50 5.97
C LYS A 124 4.50 10.65 5.72
N LYS A 125 3.42 10.86 6.48
CA LYS A 125 2.13 10.18 6.24
C LYS A 125 1.58 10.43 4.83
N ARG A 126 1.68 11.67 4.33
CA ARG A 126 1.27 12.00 2.95
C ARG A 126 2.14 11.32 1.90
N ILE A 127 3.46 11.27 2.11
CA ILE A 127 4.36 10.56 1.19
C ILE A 127 4.09 9.05 1.21
N ALA A 128 3.85 8.44 2.38
CA ALA A 128 3.47 7.04 2.49
C ALA A 128 2.19 6.71 1.70
N ILE A 129 1.19 7.59 1.71
CA ILE A 129 0.00 7.45 0.85
C ILE A 129 0.39 7.57 -0.63
N ALA A 130 1.27 8.52 -0.99
CA ALA A 130 1.71 8.71 -2.37
C ALA A 130 2.44 7.48 -2.94
N THR A 131 3.28 6.78 -2.15
CA THR A 131 3.97 5.57 -2.63
C THR A 131 2.99 4.46 -3.01
N VAL A 132 1.84 4.43 -2.35
CA VAL A 132 0.77 3.48 -2.66
C VAL A 132 -0.04 3.93 -3.88
N LEU A 133 -0.40 5.22 -3.95
CA LEU A 133 -1.17 5.78 -5.05
C LEU A 133 -0.43 5.76 -6.39
N SER A 134 0.91 5.73 -6.40
CA SER A 134 1.71 5.68 -7.63
C SER A 134 1.46 4.42 -8.47
N LEU A 135 0.98 3.34 -7.85
CA LEU A 135 0.56 2.11 -8.51
C LEU A 135 -0.90 2.12 -9.01
N SER A 136 -1.69 3.14 -8.66
CA SER A 136 -3.12 3.23 -8.97
C SER A 136 -3.90 1.98 -8.51
N PRO A 137 -3.85 1.64 -7.21
CA PRO A 137 -4.47 0.42 -6.70
C PRO A 137 -6.01 0.48 -6.75
N GLU A 138 -6.64 -0.69 -6.82
CA GLU A 138 -8.10 -0.85 -6.76
C GLU A 138 -8.60 -0.95 -5.29
N LEU A 139 -7.76 -1.42 -4.37
CA LEU A 139 -8.03 -1.53 -2.94
C LEU A 139 -6.95 -0.78 -2.15
N LEU A 140 -7.37 0.09 -1.23
CA LEU A 140 -6.50 0.75 -0.26
C LEU A 140 -6.78 0.23 1.14
N ILE A 141 -5.72 -0.08 1.87
CA ILE A 141 -5.73 -0.50 3.27
C ILE A 141 -4.92 0.51 4.07
N PHE A 142 -5.48 0.99 5.18
CA PHE A 142 -4.88 1.94 6.12
C PHE A 142 -4.63 1.29 7.49
#